data_AF-A0AB39RSV6-F1
#
_entry.id   AF-A0AB39RSV6-F1
#
_cell.length_a   1.000
_cell.length_b   1.000
_cell.length_c   1.000
_cell.angle_alpha   90.00
_cell.angle_beta   90.00
_cell.angle_gamma   90.00
#
_symmetry.space_group_name_H-M   'P 1'
#
loop_
_entity.id
_entity.type
_entity.pdbx_description
1 polymer ?
#
loop_
_entity_poly.entity_id
_entity_poly.type
_entity_poly.pdbx_seq_one_letter_code
_entity_poly.pdbx_strand_id
1 'polypeptide(L)'
;MSSLQVDVLAYEAPCERCSFSLWWVFGLLPSYRPRGEEFTTTDFPEAVAIARRILAAPDGDMADVAAQLHDRPAWQRGHSFNPNRCGACGHHADWHVLDKILNRVYHHKGWIYAAAGRVPVPEWRAIRGGGQGIHWPYC
;
A
#
# COMPACT_ATOMS: atom_id res chain seq x y z
N MET A 1 -14.32 -6.91 20.31
CA MET A 1 -13.25 -5.93 19.98
C MET A 1 -13.76 -5.02 18.88
N SER A 2 -13.50 -3.71 18.94
CA SER A 2 -13.88 -2.79 17.87
C SER A 2 -12.90 -2.90 16.70
N SER A 3 -13.43 -2.81 15.48
CA SER A 3 -12.68 -2.74 14.23
C SER A 3 -13.16 -1.55 13.41
N LEU A 4 -12.29 -1.03 12.55
CA LEU A 4 -12.64 -0.05 11.53
C LEU A 4 -12.45 -0.64 10.14
N GLN A 5 -13.10 -0.04 9.16
CA GLN A 5 -12.86 -0.36 7.76
C GLN A 5 -11.67 0.45 7.27
N VAL A 6 -10.72 -0.24 6.62
CA VAL A 6 -9.50 0.33 6.06
C VAL A 6 -9.48 -0.04 4.58
N ASP A 7 -9.27 0.96 3.75
CA ASP A 7 -9.08 0.82 2.31
C ASP A 7 -7.59 0.62 2.00
N VAL A 8 -7.31 -0.26 1.04
CA VAL A 8 -6.01 -0.41 0.41
C VAL A 8 -5.99 0.46 -0.84
N LEU A 9 -5.04 1.38 -0.89
CA LEU A 9 -4.88 2.32 -1.98
C LEU A 9 -3.78 1.84 -2.93
N ALA A 10 -4.09 1.86 -4.23
CA ALA A 10 -3.17 1.50 -5.29
C ALA A 10 -3.15 2.55 -6.41
N TYR A 11 -2.12 2.54 -7.22
CA TYR A 11 -2.03 3.35 -8.43
C TYR A 11 -1.66 2.46 -9.61
N GLU A 12 -2.41 2.53 -10.71
CA GLU A 12 -2.08 1.76 -11.89
C GLU A 12 -0.96 2.45 -12.69
N ALA A 13 0.17 1.77 -12.83
CA ALA A 13 1.27 2.22 -13.67
C ALA A 13 2.11 1.03 -14.19
N PRO A 14 2.75 1.17 -15.36
CA PRO A 14 3.58 0.11 -15.91
C PRO A 14 4.82 -0.17 -15.05
N CYS A 15 5.24 -1.43 -15.00
CA CYS A 15 6.54 -1.83 -14.48
C CYS A 15 7.68 -1.18 -15.29
N GLU A 16 8.64 -0.55 -14.60
CA GLU A 16 9.78 0.12 -15.25
C GLU A 16 10.67 -0.82 -16.08
N ARG A 17 10.56 -2.14 -15.89
CA ARG A 17 11.38 -3.15 -16.58
C ARG A 17 10.69 -3.84 -17.77
N CYS A 18 9.42 -4.24 -17.63
CA CYS A 18 8.72 -5.02 -18.66
C CYS A 18 7.45 -4.35 -19.19
N SER A 19 7.13 -3.13 -18.72
CA SER A 19 5.92 -2.37 -19.10
C SER A 19 4.57 -3.05 -18.77
N PHE A 20 4.58 -4.19 -18.08
CA PHE A 20 3.35 -4.82 -17.58
C PHE A 20 2.60 -3.87 -16.65
N SER A 21 1.28 -3.71 -16.83
CA SER A 21 0.47 -2.85 -15.97
C SER A 21 0.40 -3.43 -14.56
N LEU A 22 0.80 -2.64 -13.56
CA LEU A 22 0.86 -3.06 -12.18
C LEU A 22 0.06 -2.10 -11.30
N TRP A 23 -0.63 -2.65 -10.31
CA TRP A 23 -1.24 -1.88 -9.25
C TRP A 23 -0.22 -1.68 -8.14
N TRP A 24 0.37 -0.49 -8.10
CA TRP A 24 1.33 -0.09 -7.10
C TRP A 24 0.58 0.22 -5.81
N VAL A 25 0.51 -0.76 -4.90
CA VAL A 25 -0.07 -0.55 -3.57
C VAL A 25 0.85 0.39 -2.82
N PHE A 26 0.29 1.52 -2.39
CA PHE A 26 1.08 2.62 -1.82
C PHE A 26 0.64 3.03 -0.43
N GLY A 27 -0.58 2.69 -0.02
CA GLY A 27 -1.06 3.13 1.28
C GLY A 27 -2.34 2.48 1.76
N LEU A 28 -2.66 2.81 3.00
CA LEU A 28 -3.84 2.41 3.74
C LEU A 28 -4.53 3.68 4.26
N LEU A 29 -5.86 3.67 4.24
CA LEU A 29 -6.66 4.79 4.74
C LEU A 29 -7.96 4.30 5.37
N PRO A 30 -8.42 4.84 6.50
CA PRO A 30 -9.75 4.53 7.02
C PRO A 30 -10.83 4.94 6.03
N SER A 31 -11.82 4.08 5.78
CA SER A 31 -12.85 4.36 4.76
C SER A 31 -13.82 5.48 5.14
N TYR A 32 -13.88 5.86 6.42
CA TYR A 32 -14.84 6.85 6.91
C TYR A 32 -14.13 8.10 7.44
N ARG A 33 -14.40 9.25 6.80
CA ARG A 33 -13.88 10.59 7.14
C ARG A 33 -12.43 10.53 7.64
N PRO A 34 -11.51 9.95 6.84
CA PRO A 34 -10.14 9.84 7.26
C PRO A 34 -9.59 11.25 7.50
N ARG A 35 -8.74 11.40 8.52
CA ARG A 35 -7.89 12.59 8.60
C ARG A 35 -6.61 12.34 7.82
N GLY A 36 -6.01 13.39 7.25
CA GLY A 36 -4.79 13.23 6.45
C GLY A 36 -3.62 12.63 7.24
N GLU A 37 -3.64 12.80 8.56
CA GLU A 37 -2.73 12.21 9.55
C GLU A 37 -2.91 10.69 9.75
N GLU A 38 -4.01 10.10 9.29
CA GLU A 38 -4.27 8.66 9.40
C GLU A 38 -3.79 7.87 8.18
N PHE A 39 -3.41 8.54 7.10
CA PHE A 39 -2.81 7.86 5.96
C PHE A 39 -1.52 7.16 6.36
N THR A 40 -1.41 5.88 6.01
CA THR A 40 -0.25 5.05 6.30
C THR A 40 0.32 4.51 5.01
N THR A 41 1.60 4.74 4.73
CA THR A 41 2.23 4.18 3.53
C THR A 41 2.60 2.70 3.71
N THR A 42 2.62 1.97 2.60
CA THR A 42 2.99 0.55 2.59
C THR A 42 4.49 0.37 2.38
N ASP A 43 5.33 1.03 3.17
CA ASP A 43 6.80 1.02 3.06
C ASP A 43 7.51 0.42 4.27
N PHE A 44 6.72 -0.14 5.20
CA PHE A 44 7.18 -0.86 6.38
C PHE A 44 6.36 -2.14 6.59
N PRO A 45 6.93 -3.19 7.23
CA PRO A 45 6.37 -4.54 7.23
C PRO A 45 4.93 -4.65 7.77
N GLU A 46 4.61 -3.90 8.83
CA GLU A 46 3.33 -3.97 9.51
C GLU A 46 2.19 -3.45 8.62
N ALA A 47 2.40 -2.35 7.89
CA ALA A 47 1.42 -1.85 6.91
C ALA A 47 1.26 -2.83 5.73
N VAL A 48 2.37 -3.40 5.24
CA VAL A 48 2.34 -4.39 4.16
C VAL A 48 1.56 -5.64 4.57
N ALA A 49 1.72 -6.11 5.81
CA ALA A 49 0.97 -7.25 6.32
C ALA A 49 -0.55 -6.99 6.33
N ILE A 50 -0.98 -5.79 6.75
CA ILE A 50 -2.40 -5.42 6.72
C ILE A 50 -2.91 -5.34 5.28
N ALA A 51 -2.19 -4.65 4.39
CA ALA A 51 -2.57 -4.55 2.97
C ALA A 51 -2.71 -5.93 2.32
N ARG A 52 -1.71 -6.80 2.51
CA ARG A 52 -1.71 -8.17 1.98
C ARG A 52 -2.89 -8.97 2.52
N ARG A 53 -3.21 -8.87 3.81
CA ARG A 53 -4.36 -9.56 4.42
C ARG A 53 -5.69 -9.10 3.84
N ILE A 54 -5.86 -7.80 3.62
CA ILE A 54 -7.09 -7.23 3.04
C ILE A 54 -7.24 -7.66 1.57
N LEU A 55 -6.17 -7.58 0.77
CA LEU A 55 -6.19 -7.97 -0.64
C LEU A 55 -6.39 -9.48 -0.84
N ALA A 56 -5.88 -10.31 0.08
CA ALA A 56 -6.02 -11.76 0.03
C ALA A 56 -7.33 -12.28 0.65
N ALA A 57 -8.28 -11.40 1.00
CA ALA A 57 -9.55 -11.82 1.56
C ALA A 57 -10.30 -12.72 0.56
N PRO A 58 -10.87 -13.87 1.00
CA PRO A 58 -11.44 -14.89 0.12
C PRO A 58 -12.72 -14.44 -0.60
N ASP A 59 -13.33 -13.35 -0.15
CA ASP A 59 -14.50 -12.70 -0.74
C ASP A 59 -14.13 -11.63 -1.78
N GLY A 60 -12.83 -11.39 -2.02
CA GLY A 60 -12.32 -10.47 -3.03
C GLY A 60 -11.61 -11.17 -4.20
N ASP A 61 -11.26 -10.38 -5.21
CA ASP A 61 -10.57 -10.79 -6.45
C ASP A 61 -9.11 -10.29 -6.53
N MET A 62 -8.58 -9.76 -5.42
CA MET A 62 -7.27 -9.10 -5.35
C MET A 62 -6.12 -10.00 -4.88
N ALA A 63 -6.31 -11.33 -4.91
CA ALA A 63 -5.31 -12.29 -4.47
C ALA A 63 -3.99 -12.19 -5.25
N ASP A 64 -4.06 -11.92 -6.56
CA ASP A 64 -2.88 -11.73 -7.40
C ASP A 64 -2.09 -10.47 -7.03
N VAL A 65 -2.79 -9.40 -6.63
CA VAL A 65 -2.16 -8.16 -6.13
C VAL A 65 -1.55 -8.42 -4.75
N ALA A 66 -2.22 -9.18 -3.88
CA ALA A 66 -1.67 -9.56 -2.58
C ALA A 66 -0.37 -10.36 -2.72
N ALA A 67 -0.30 -11.30 -3.67
CA ALA A 67 0.88 -12.10 -3.95
C ALA A 67 2.07 -11.29 -4.48
N GLN A 68 1.82 -10.10 -5.03
CA GLN A 68 2.84 -9.16 -5.49
C GLN A 68 3.43 -8.30 -4.36
N LEU A 69 2.86 -8.34 -3.15
CA LEU A 69 3.42 -7.66 -1.99
C LEU A 69 4.40 -8.57 -1.27
N HIS A 70 5.69 -8.26 -1.37
CA HIS A 70 6.76 -9.02 -0.74
C HIS A 70 7.27 -8.35 0.53
N ASP A 71 7.84 -9.18 1.40
CA ASP A 71 8.49 -8.69 2.60
C ASP A 71 9.74 -7.89 2.25
N ARG A 72 10.15 -7.03 3.19
CA ARG A 72 11.36 -6.23 3.04
C ARG A 72 12.56 -7.14 2.75
N PRO A 73 13.27 -6.91 1.64
CA PRO A 73 14.51 -7.63 1.40
C PRO A 73 15.51 -7.40 2.53
N ALA A 74 16.24 -8.44 2.94
CA ALA A 74 17.16 -8.38 4.08
C ALA A 74 18.21 -7.24 3.97
N TRP A 75 18.61 -6.91 2.74
CA TRP A 75 19.57 -5.84 2.44
C TRP A 75 19.02 -4.41 2.62
N GLN A 76 17.71 -4.24 2.85
CA GLN A 76 17.07 -2.95 3.10
C GLN A 76 16.67 -2.75 4.58
N ARG A 77 17.14 -3.61 5.49
CA ARG A 77 16.77 -3.54 6.91
C ARG A 77 17.14 -2.18 7.50
N GLY A 78 16.19 -1.55 8.20
CA GLY A 78 16.37 -0.21 8.80
C GLY A 78 15.98 0.96 7.91
N HIS A 79 15.62 0.70 6.65
CA HIS A 79 15.14 1.72 5.70
C HIS A 79 13.72 1.40 5.23
N SER A 80 13.06 2.40 4.63
CA SER A 80 11.84 2.20 3.85
C SER A 80 12.12 1.38 2.60
N PHE A 81 11.10 0.64 2.17
CA PHE A 81 11.18 -0.23 1.01
C PHE A 81 9.91 -0.15 0.17
N ASN A 82 9.99 -0.64 -1.06
CA ASN A 82 8.81 -0.85 -1.89
C ASN A 82 8.42 -2.33 -1.78
N PRO A 83 7.22 -2.70 -1.32
CA PRO A 83 6.79 -4.10 -1.23
C PRO A 83 6.38 -4.66 -2.60
N ASN A 84 6.11 -3.81 -3.59
CA ASN A 84 5.54 -4.22 -4.86
C ASN A 84 6.59 -4.93 -5.73
N ARG A 85 6.27 -6.15 -6.14
CA ARG A 85 7.02 -6.93 -7.13
C ARG A 85 6.16 -7.20 -8.34
N CYS A 86 6.73 -7.00 -9.52
CA CYS A 86 6.02 -7.29 -10.76
C CYS A 86 5.66 -8.77 -10.89
N GLY A 87 4.36 -9.07 -11.00
CA GLY A 87 3.86 -10.43 -11.23
C GLY A 87 4.33 -11.05 -12.55
N ALA A 88 4.64 -10.24 -13.57
CA ALA A 88 5.06 -10.72 -14.88
C ALA A 88 6.57 -11.02 -15.00
N CYS A 89 7.43 -10.08 -14.57
CA CYS A 89 8.89 -10.24 -14.72
C CYS A 89 9.64 -10.47 -13.40
N GLY A 90 8.93 -10.49 -12.26
CA GLY A 90 9.52 -10.65 -10.94
C GLY A 90 10.39 -9.47 -10.48
N HIS A 91 10.40 -8.35 -11.21
CA HIS A 91 11.16 -7.16 -10.81
C HIS A 91 10.62 -6.60 -9.50
N HIS A 92 11.49 -6.54 -8.51
CA HIS A 92 11.26 -5.81 -7.26
C HIS A 92 11.83 -4.41 -7.42
N ALA A 93 10.97 -3.41 -7.51
CA ALA A 93 11.38 -2.01 -7.65
C ALA A 93 11.96 -1.49 -6.33
N ASP A 94 12.85 -0.50 -6.42
CA ASP A 94 13.37 0.17 -5.22
C ASP A 94 12.35 1.16 -4.63
N TRP A 95 12.66 1.67 -3.43
CA TRP A 95 11.81 2.61 -2.69
C TRP A 95 11.47 3.89 -3.49
N HIS A 96 12.38 4.41 -4.30
CA HIS A 96 12.14 5.66 -5.06
C HIS A 96 11.04 5.49 -6.10
N VAL A 97 10.77 4.27 -6.57
CA VAL A 97 9.61 4.02 -7.43
C VAL A 97 8.32 4.25 -6.66
N LEU A 98 8.23 3.75 -5.42
CA LEU A 98 7.08 3.99 -4.56
C LEU A 98 6.95 5.48 -4.19
N ASP A 99 8.06 6.17 -3.91
CA ASP A 99 8.07 7.62 -3.67
C ASP A 99 7.55 8.42 -4.89
N LYS A 100 7.96 8.07 -6.11
CA LYS A 100 7.41 8.66 -7.34
C LYS A 100 5.90 8.42 -7.48
N ILE A 101 5.41 7.22 -7.13
CA ILE A 101 3.98 6.92 -7.16
C ILE A 101 3.23 7.81 -6.15
N LEU A 102 3.73 7.91 -4.92
CA LEU A 102 3.15 8.79 -3.89
C LEU A 102 3.10 10.24 -4.36
N ASN A 103 4.18 10.75 -4.96
CA ASN A 103 4.22 12.09 -5.53
C ASN A 103 3.17 12.28 -6.65
N ARG A 104 3.05 11.32 -7.58
CA ARG A 104 2.05 11.39 -8.66
C ARG A 104 0.62 11.39 -8.13
N VAL A 105 0.33 10.50 -7.19
CA VAL A 105 -0.99 10.40 -6.54
C VAL A 105 -1.35 11.72 -5.85
N TYR A 106 -0.37 12.32 -5.16
CA TYR A 106 -0.52 13.63 -4.52
C TYR A 106 -0.92 14.72 -5.51
N HIS A 107 -0.38 14.73 -6.72
CA HIS A 107 -0.65 15.79 -7.70
C HIS A 107 -1.81 15.52 -8.65
N HIS A 108 -2.16 14.25 -8.91
CA HIS A 108 -3.04 13.90 -10.05
C HIS A 108 -4.34 13.16 -9.68
N LYS A 109 -4.61 12.86 -8.40
CA LYS A 109 -5.86 12.20 -7.94
C LYS A 109 -6.21 10.86 -8.65
N GLY A 110 -5.28 10.24 -9.37
CA GLY A 110 -5.52 9.04 -10.19
C GLY A 110 -5.37 7.71 -9.43
N TRP A 111 -5.64 7.68 -8.13
CA TRP A 111 -5.48 6.48 -7.31
C TRP A 111 -6.76 5.63 -7.29
N ILE A 112 -6.60 4.37 -6.88
CA ILE A 112 -7.59 3.31 -6.92
C ILE A 112 -7.83 2.80 -5.49
N TYR A 113 -9.10 2.63 -5.13
CA TYR A 113 -9.50 1.82 -3.98
C TYR A 113 -9.43 0.34 -4.36
N ALA A 114 -8.32 -0.32 -4.07
CA ALA A 114 -8.07 -1.70 -4.52
C ALA A 114 -8.94 -2.71 -3.76
N ALA A 115 -9.06 -2.55 -2.44
CA ALA A 115 -9.88 -3.40 -1.58
C ALA A 115 -10.19 -2.66 -0.27
N ALA A 116 -11.15 -3.17 0.50
CA ALA A 116 -11.44 -2.69 1.85
C ALA A 116 -11.58 -3.87 2.81
N GLY A 117 -11.12 -3.71 4.05
CA GLY A 117 -11.19 -4.77 5.05
C GLY A 117 -11.31 -4.26 6.47
N ARG A 118 -11.78 -5.13 7.38
CA ARG A 118 -11.92 -4.81 8.80
C ARG A 118 -10.60 -5.04 9.53
N VAL A 119 -10.09 -3.98 10.17
CA VAL A 119 -8.86 -4.01 10.97
C VAL A 119 -9.20 -3.70 12.43
N PRO A 120 -8.76 -4.52 13.40
CA PRO A 120 -8.87 -4.19 14.82
C PRO A 120 -8.32 -2.80 15.13
N VAL A 121 -9.05 -2.00 15.91
CA VAL A 121 -8.63 -0.63 16.27
C VAL A 121 -7.25 -0.58 16.92
N PRO A 122 -6.86 -1.50 17.83
CA PRO A 122 -5.50 -1.50 18.39
C PRO A 122 -4.41 -1.73 17.33
N GLU A 123 -4.66 -2.62 16.38
CA GLU A 123 -3.73 -2.93 15.28
C GLU A 123 -3.56 -1.71 14.36
N TRP A 124 -4.67 -1.06 14.00
CA TRP A 124 -4.62 0.18 13.22
C TRP A 124 -3.86 1.30 13.93
N ARG A 125 -4.14 1.52 15.22
CA ARG A 125 -3.48 2.57 16.02
C ARG A 125 -1.97 2.39 16.12
N ALA A 126 -1.48 1.16 16.01
CA ALA A 126 -0.05 0.88 16.05
C ALA A 126 0.68 1.34 14.78
N ILE A 127 -0.03 1.52 13.66
CA ILE A 127 0.59 1.83 12.35
C ILE A 127 0.06 3.12 11.70
N ARG A 128 -1.06 3.67 12.17
CA ARG A 128 -1.71 4.85 11.56
C ARG A 128 -0.73 6.03 11.48
N GLY A 129 -0.70 6.72 10.34
CA GLY A 129 0.23 7.83 10.13
C GLY A 129 1.71 7.42 10.04
N GLY A 130 2.00 6.12 9.98
CA GLY A 130 3.35 5.57 9.86
C GLY A 130 3.84 5.48 8.41
N GLY A 131 5.15 5.31 8.28
CA GLY A 131 5.88 5.25 7.00
C GLY A 131 6.53 6.58 6.62
N GLN A 132 7.32 6.61 5.53
CA GLN A 132 7.99 7.84 5.04
C GLN A 132 7.09 8.72 4.16
N GLY A 133 5.82 8.32 3.97
CA GLY A 133 4.88 9.01 3.11
C GLY A 133 4.55 10.44 3.50
N ILE A 134 4.43 11.27 2.47
CA ILE A 134 3.93 12.65 2.54
C ILE A 134 2.51 12.66 3.13
N HIS A 135 2.18 13.68 3.93
CA HIS A 135 0.84 13.92 4.48
C HIS A 135 -0.23 13.81 3.38
N TRP A 136 -1.29 13.02 3.62
CA TRP A 136 -2.35 12.82 2.63
C TRP A 136 -3.25 14.06 2.53
N PRO A 137 -3.33 14.73 1.37
CA PRO A 137 -3.95 16.05 1.25
C PRO A 137 -5.47 15.99 1.00
N TYR A 138 -6.06 14.79 0.88
CA TYR A 138 -7.43 14.60 0.37
C TYR A 138 -8.46 14.17 1.42
N CYS A 139 -8.31 14.67 2.65
CA CYS A 139 -9.19 14.38 3.78
C CYS A 139 -10.18 15.51 4.08
#